data_AF-A0A3B9MD80-F1
#
_entry.id   AF-A0A3B9MD80-F1
#
_cell.length_a   1.000
_cell.length_b   1.000
_cell.length_c   1.000
_cell.angle_alpha   90.00
_cell.angle_beta   90.00
_cell.angle_gamma   90.00
#
_symmetry.space_group_name_H-M   'P 1'
#
loop_
_entity.id
_entity.type
_entity.pdbx_description
1 polymer ?
#
loop_
_entity_poly.entity_id
_entity_poly.type
_entity_poly.pdbx_seq_one_letter_code
_entity_poly.pdbx_strand_id
1 'polypeptide(L)'
;VYWFPTADVRLELLARNEPSPDAAPGTVRWRANVSGRKTDNLAWSYAEPTGELAPLEGHIAFYWNAVDAWYEEDEEVFVHPRDPYTRVDTVHSSRHVRVEVDGQVIADTERPVMLFETGLPTRYYIPKLDVRMDLLHETDTVTHCPYKGDASYWSLQLGDKTYKDFVWSYPRPIPEIPKIENLL
;
A
#
# COMPACT_ATOMS: atom_id res chain seq x y z
N VAL A 1 3.41 -8.58 -9.54
CA VAL A 1 2.23 -9.21 -10.20
C VAL A 1 2.31 -10.69 -9.91
N TYR A 2 1.24 -11.29 -9.40
CA TYR A 2 1.18 -12.73 -9.19
C TYR A 2 0.72 -13.44 -10.46
N TRP A 3 1.32 -14.60 -10.71
CA TRP A 3 1.01 -15.49 -11.82
C TRP A 3 0.49 -16.80 -11.26
N PHE A 4 -0.70 -17.20 -11.71
CA PHE A 4 -1.36 -18.41 -11.27
C PHE A 4 -1.29 -19.45 -12.37
N PRO A 5 -0.98 -20.72 -12.05
CA PRO A 5 -1.21 -21.81 -12.98
C PRO A 5 -2.67 -21.80 -13.41
N THR A 6 -2.90 -21.92 -14.72
CA THR A 6 -4.27 -21.92 -15.27
C THR A 6 -5.13 -23.06 -14.73
N ALA A 7 -4.52 -24.15 -14.26
CA ALA A 7 -5.22 -25.26 -13.60
C ALA A 7 -5.85 -24.89 -12.26
N ASP A 8 -5.33 -23.86 -11.58
CA ASP A 8 -5.83 -23.39 -10.27
C ASP A 8 -6.86 -22.26 -10.42
N VAL A 9 -7.14 -21.85 -11.66
CA VAL A 9 -8.11 -20.81 -11.98
C VAL A 9 -9.35 -21.44 -12.58
N ARG A 10 -10.54 -20.97 -12.14
CA ARG A 10 -11.83 -21.31 -12.74
C ARG A 10 -12.00 -20.69 -14.12
N LEU A 11 -11.27 -21.22 -15.10
CA LEU A 11 -11.26 -20.72 -16.48
C LEU A 11 -12.63 -20.77 -17.15
N GLU A 12 -13.55 -21.63 -16.70
CA GLU A 12 -14.92 -21.71 -17.19
C GLU A 12 -15.72 -20.42 -16.96
N LEU A 13 -15.28 -19.58 -16.01
CA LEU A 13 -15.87 -18.26 -15.73
C LEU A 13 -15.24 -17.14 -16.57
N LEU A 14 -14.18 -17.45 -17.33
CA LEU A 14 -13.43 -16.49 -18.12
C LEU A 14 -13.65 -16.70 -19.62
N ALA A 15 -13.66 -15.59 -20.36
CA ALA A 15 -13.66 -15.60 -21.81
C ALA A 15 -12.49 -14.76 -22.33
N ARG A 16 -11.86 -15.21 -23.42
CA ARG A 16 -10.83 -14.42 -24.10
C ARG A 16 -11.47 -13.20 -24.75
N ASN A 17 -10.85 -12.04 -24.54
CA ASN A 17 -11.17 -10.83 -25.28
C ASN A 17 -10.46 -10.84 -26.64
N GLU A 18 -11.00 -10.06 -27.58
CA GLU A 18 -10.29 -9.77 -28.82
C GLU A 18 -8.96 -9.07 -28.50
N PRO A 19 -7.89 -9.32 -29.28
CA PRO A 19 -6.61 -8.65 -29.10
C PRO A 19 -6.78 -7.13 -29.15
N SER A 20 -6.29 -6.43 -28.14
CA SER A 20 -6.21 -4.96 -28.21
C SER A 20 -5.04 -4.56 -29.10
N PRO A 21 -5.18 -3.58 -30.01
CA PRO A 21 -4.09 -3.10 -30.86
C PRO A 21 -2.91 -2.53 -30.06
N ASP A 22 -3.13 -2.10 -28.82
CA ASP A 22 -2.10 -1.56 -27.93
C ASP A 22 -1.43 -2.63 -27.04
N ALA A 23 -1.87 -3.89 -27.14
CA ALA A 23 -1.31 -4.96 -26.31
C ALA A 23 0.06 -5.42 -26.84
N ALA A 24 0.98 -5.71 -25.92
CA ALA A 24 2.24 -6.34 -26.29
C ALA A 24 1.99 -7.66 -27.05
N PRO A 25 2.79 -7.98 -28.08
CA PRO A 25 2.62 -9.20 -28.86
C PRO A 25 2.48 -10.45 -27.98
N GLY A 26 1.51 -11.31 -28.33
CA GLY A 26 1.25 -12.55 -27.58
C GLY A 26 0.45 -12.38 -26.29
N THR A 27 0.05 -11.15 -25.92
CA THR A 27 -0.81 -10.91 -24.75
C THR A 27 -2.25 -11.33 -25.05
N VAL A 28 -2.80 -12.20 -24.21
CA VAL A 28 -4.21 -12.58 -24.19
C VAL A 28 -4.88 -11.83 -23.04
N ARG A 29 -6.00 -11.16 -23.29
CA ARG A 29 -6.82 -10.53 -22.24
C ARG A 29 -8.04 -11.39 -21.96
N TRP A 30 -8.47 -11.40 -20.71
CA TRP A 30 -9.60 -12.20 -20.25
C TRP A 30 -10.66 -11.32 -19.58
N ARG A 31 -11.92 -11.61 -19.90
CA ARG A 31 -13.13 -11.04 -19.28
C ARG A 31 -13.75 -12.09 -18.36
N ALA A 32 -14.26 -11.65 -17.22
CA ALA A 32 -15.14 -12.47 -16.37
C ALA A 32 -16.58 -12.45 -16.87
N ASN A 33 -17.26 -13.59 -16.86
CA ASN A 33 -18.70 -13.71 -17.06
C ASN A 33 -19.31 -14.44 -15.85
N VAL A 34 -19.72 -13.70 -14.82
CA VAL A 34 -20.23 -14.28 -13.56
C VAL A 34 -21.62 -13.73 -13.28
N SER A 35 -22.61 -14.61 -13.11
CA SER A 35 -23.99 -14.24 -12.78
C SER A 35 -24.60 -13.16 -13.69
N GLY A 36 -24.28 -13.20 -14.99
CA GLY A 36 -24.76 -12.22 -15.97
C GLY A 36 -24.00 -10.89 -15.99
N ARG A 37 -23.06 -10.65 -15.06
CA ARG A 37 -22.15 -9.51 -15.07
C ARG A 37 -20.92 -9.83 -15.92
N LYS A 38 -20.56 -8.88 -16.77
CA LYS A 38 -19.33 -8.93 -17.58
C LYS A 38 -18.33 -7.91 -17.04
N THR A 39 -17.11 -8.35 -16.77
CA THR A 39 -16.01 -7.47 -16.35
C THR A 39 -14.85 -7.66 -17.32
N ASP A 40 -14.64 -6.65 -18.17
CA ASP A 40 -13.51 -6.61 -19.08
C ASP A 40 -12.19 -6.35 -18.36
N ASN A 41 -11.09 -6.78 -18.99
CA ASN A 41 -9.74 -6.57 -18.47
C ASN A 41 -9.59 -7.06 -17.02
N LEU A 42 -10.15 -8.24 -16.72
CA LEU A 42 -10.00 -8.87 -15.42
C LEU A 42 -8.60 -9.49 -15.26
N ALA A 43 -8.17 -10.21 -16.30
CA ALA A 43 -6.93 -10.95 -16.27
C ALA A 43 -6.22 -10.92 -17.62
N TRP A 44 -4.98 -11.40 -17.63
CA TRP A 44 -4.15 -11.46 -18.82
C TRP A 44 -3.13 -12.59 -18.73
N SER A 45 -2.71 -13.10 -19.89
CA SER A 45 -1.70 -14.15 -20.00
C SER A 45 -0.87 -13.98 -21.26
N TYR A 46 0.17 -14.77 -21.41
CA TYR A 46 0.90 -14.90 -22.67
C TYR A 46 0.50 -16.19 -23.39
N ALA A 47 0.18 -16.12 -24.68
CA ALA A 47 -0.22 -17.29 -25.47
C ALA A 47 0.96 -18.25 -25.70
N GLU A 48 2.12 -17.70 -26.06
CA GLU A 48 3.33 -18.45 -26.42
C GLU A 48 4.55 -17.66 -25.91
N PRO A 49 4.75 -17.56 -24.58
CA PRO A 49 5.85 -16.78 -24.04
C PRO A 49 7.19 -17.44 -24.37
N THR A 50 8.20 -16.62 -24.68
CA THR A 50 9.55 -17.09 -25.03
C THR A 50 10.62 -16.37 -24.20
N GLY A 51 11.85 -16.87 -24.23
CA GLY A 51 12.97 -16.30 -23.49
C GLY A 51 12.72 -16.32 -21.98
N GLU A 52 12.95 -15.18 -21.31
CA GLU A 52 12.74 -15.03 -19.87
C GLU A 52 11.28 -15.20 -19.43
N LEU A 53 10.32 -15.05 -20.36
CA LEU A 53 8.90 -15.24 -20.08
C LEU A 53 8.45 -16.69 -20.24
N ALA A 54 9.26 -17.59 -20.83
CA ALA A 54 8.88 -18.98 -21.06
C ALA A 54 8.32 -19.69 -19.81
N PRO A 55 8.81 -19.45 -18.58
CA PRO A 55 8.20 -20.02 -17.36
C PRO A 55 6.74 -19.61 -17.10
N LEU A 56 6.24 -18.57 -17.75
CA LEU A 56 4.85 -18.10 -17.65
C LEU A 56 3.90 -18.83 -18.62
N GLU A 57 4.39 -19.81 -19.39
CA GLU A 57 3.53 -20.66 -20.18
C GLU A 57 2.50 -21.35 -19.26
N GLY A 58 1.23 -21.35 -19.69
CA GLY A 58 0.15 -21.90 -18.88
C GLY A 58 -0.19 -21.12 -17.61
N HIS A 59 0.29 -19.88 -17.45
CA HIS A 59 -0.04 -19.00 -16.34
C HIS A 59 -0.92 -17.82 -16.75
N ILE A 60 -1.70 -17.32 -15.78
CA ILE A 60 -2.57 -16.15 -15.92
C ILE A 60 -2.37 -15.22 -14.74
N ALA A 61 -2.41 -13.91 -14.99
CA ALA A 61 -2.29 -12.86 -13.98
C ALA A 61 -3.56 -12.01 -13.95
N PHE A 62 -4.00 -11.63 -12.76
CA PHE A 62 -5.15 -10.74 -12.58
C PHE A 62 -4.68 -9.30 -12.40
N TYR A 63 -5.48 -8.35 -12.87
CA TYR A 63 -5.26 -6.95 -12.52
C TYR A 63 -5.68 -6.72 -11.08
N TRP A 64 -4.81 -6.03 -10.32
CA TRP A 64 -4.99 -5.87 -8.88
C TRP A 64 -6.38 -5.32 -8.50
N ASN A 65 -6.78 -4.22 -9.14
CA ASN A 65 -8.05 -3.52 -8.87
C ASN A 65 -9.26 -4.14 -9.59
N ALA A 66 -9.08 -5.24 -10.33
CA ALA A 66 -10.17 -5.91 -11.02
C ALA A 66 -10.79 -7.06 -10.21
N VAL A 67 -10.16 -7.43 -9.10
CA VAL A 67 -10.64 -8.42 -8.14
C VAL A 67 -10.96 -7.76 -6.81
N ASP A 68 -11.80 -8.41 -6.00
CA ASP A 68 -12.30 -7.82 -4.76
C ASP A 68 -11.28 -7.90 -3.60
N ALA A 69 -10.42 -8.93 -3.58
CA ALA A 69 -9.43 -9.14 -2.54
C ALA A 69 -8.25 -9.99 -3.03
N TRP A 70 -7.10 -9.84 -2.36
CA TRP A 70 -5.89 -10.64 -2.55
C TRP A 70 -5.44 -11.21 -1.22
N TYR A 71 -4.91 -12.43 -1.22
CA TYR A 71 -4.44 -13.09 -0.02
C TYR A 71 -3.03 -13.64 -0.23
N GLU A 72 -2.17 -13.43 0.76
CA GLU A 72 -0.93 -14.19 0.95
C GLU A 72 -1.16 -15.16 2.10
N GLU A 73 -1.15 -16.47 1.80
CA GLU A 73 -1.71 -17.49 2.70
C GLU A 73 -3.15 -17.12 3.10
N ASP A 74 -3.45 -17.01 4.39
CA ASP A 74 -4.77 -16.65 4.92
C ASP A 74 -4.93 -15.13 5.22
N GLU A 75 -3.89 -14.33 4.99
CA GLU A 75 -3.88 -12.89 5.30
C GLU A 75 -4.18 -12.05 4.06
N GLU A 76 -5.12 -11.11 4.20
CA GLU A 76 -5.47 -10.21 3.10
C GLU A 76 -4.35 -9.19 2.85
N VAL A 77 -3.97 -9.04 1.57
CA VAL A 77 -3.02 -8.03 1.11
C VAL A 77 -3.77 -7.02 0.24
N PHE A 78 -3.53 -5.75 0.51
CA PHE A 78 -4.18 -4.62 -0.14
C PHE A 78 -3.16 -3.72 -0.82
N VAL A 79 -3.62 -2.83 -1.70
CA VAL A 79 -2.79 -1.88 -2.49
C VAL A 79 -1.88 -2.53 -3.53
N HIS A 80 -0.94 -3.39 -3.13
CA HIS A 80 -0.08 -4.17 -4.02
C HIS A 80 0.63 -5.31 -3.24
N PRO A 81 1.21 -6.31 -3.93
CA PRO A 81 2.04 -7.35 -3.29
C PRO A 81 3.14 -6.77 -2.42
N ARG A 82 3.40 -7.38 -1.27
CA ARG A 82 4.59 -7.03 -0.46
C ARG A 82 5.83 -7.56 -1.16
N ASP A 83 6.91 -6.79 -1.12
CA ASP A 83 8.22 -7.19 -1.63
C ASP A 83 8.95 -7.98 -0.52
N PRO A 84 9.34 -9.25 -0.76
CA PRO A 84 10.03 -10.07 0.24
C PRO A 84 11.39 -9.50 0.68
N TYR A 85 11.96 -8.54 -0.06
CA TYR A 85 13.20 -7.86 0.29
C TYR A 85 12.98 -6.52 0.99
N THR A 86 11.74 -6.06 1.09
CA THR A 86 11.39 -4.88 1.88
C THR A 86 11.19 -5.27 3.34
N ARG A 87 11.85 -4.54 4.23
CA ARG A 87 11.74 -4.71 5.67
C ARG A 87 11.31 -3.40 6.31
N VAL A 88 10.39 -3.50 7.27
CA VAL A 88 9.95 -2.38 8.11
C VAL A 88 10.17 -2.74 9.57
N ASP A 89 11.05 -2.02 10.25
CA ASP A 89 11.32 -2.21 11.68
C ASP A 89 10.88 -0.98 12.48
N THR A 90 10.35 -1.21 13.67
CA THR A 90 10.03 -0.15 14.64
C THR A 90 10.73 -0.40 15.97
N VAL A 91 11.43 0.63 16.46
CA VAL A 91 12.27 0.56 17.66
C VAL A 91 12.03 1.78 18.55
N HIS A 92 11.71 1.56 19.83
CA HIS A 92 11.65 2.64 20.81
C HIS A 92 13.04 3.25 21.00
N SER A 93 13.08 4.56 21.16
CA SER A 93 14.32 5.28 21.42
C SER A 93 14.15 6.27 22.57
N SER A 94 15.25 6.59 23.23
CA SER A 94 15.36 7.68 24.20
C SER A 94 16.02 8.93 23.62
N ARG A 95 16.18 8.98 22.29
CA ARG A 95 16.75 10.16 21.61
C ARG A 95 15.75 11.30 21.68
N HIS A 96 16.25 12.48 22.00
CA HIS A 96 15.48 13.71 21.91
C HIS A 96 15.19 14.04 20.44
N VAL A 97 13.91 14.22 20.12
CA VAL A 97 13.42 14.60 18.79
C VAL A 97 12.54 15.83 18.96
N ARG A 98 12.92 16.91 18.27
CA ARG A 98 12.17 18.15 18.21
C ARG A 98 11.80 18.47 16.77
N VAL A 99 10.52 18.72 16.52
CA VAL A 99 9.98 19.13 15.23
C VAL A 99 9.61 20.60 15.32
N GLU A 100 10.21 21.43 14.47
CA GLU A 100 10.00 22.87 14.42
C GLU A 100 9.60 23.31 13.01
N VAL A 101 8.61 24.18 12.92
CA VAL A 101 8.12 24.75 11.67
C VAL A 101 8.01 26.26 11.86
N ASP A 102 8.65 27.04 10.99
CA ASP A 102 8.67 28.51 11.05
C ASP A 102 9.03 29.06 12.46
N GLY A 103 9.94 28.41 13.20
CA GLY A 103 10.35 28.82 14.55
C GLY A 103 9.44 28.33 15.68
N GLN A 104 8.30 27.71 15.36
CA GLN A 104 7.36 27.16 16.34
C GLN A 104 7.62 25.66 16.55
N VAL A 105 7.82 25.27 17.81
CA VAL A 105 7.90 23.85 18.19
C VAL A 105 6.52 23.22 18.05
N ILE A 106 6.44 22.18 17.22
CA ILE A 106 5.23 21.40 16.96
C ILE A 106 5.25 20.11 17.77
N ALA A 107 6.41 19.49 17.90
CA ALA A 107 6.59 18.30 18.74
C ALA A 107 7.95 18.33 19.44
N ASP A 108 7.99 17.81 20.66
CA ASP A 108 9.21 17.70 21.47
C ASP A 108 9.11 16.44 22.34
N THR A 109 9.88 15.40 22.01
CA THR A 109 9.77 14.08 22.64
C THR A 109 11.13 13.48 22.97
N GLU A 110 11.20 12.77 24.09
CA GLU A 110 12.33 11.91 24.48
C GLU A 110 11.99 10.42 24.35
N ARG A 111 10.82 10.09 23.79
CA ARG A 111 10.30 8.72 23.69
C ARG A 111 9.73 8.39 22.29
N PRO A 112 10.42 8.74 21.19
CA PRO A 112 9.94 8.42 19.85
C PRO A 112 10.04 6.92 19.55
N VAL A 113 9.28 6.48 18.55
CA VAL A 113 9.49 5.22 17.84
C VAL A 113 10.17 5.52 16.51
N MET A 114 11.36 4.96 16.31
CA MET A 114 12.10 5.04 15.07
C MET A 114 11.58 3.97 14.12
N LEU A 115 11.12 4.37 12.94
CA LEU A 115 10.75 3.46 11.86
C LEU A 115 11.86 3.45 10.81
N PHE A 116 12.38 2.26 10.53
CA PHE A 116 13.34 1.99 9.46
C PHE A 116 12.66 1.19 8.37
N GLU A 117 12.79 1.63 7.13
CA GLU A 117 12.20 0.98 5.97
C GLU A 117 13.24 0.89 4.86
N THR A 118 13.36 -0.28 4.22
CA THR A 118 14.37 -0.54 3.20
C THR A 118 14.39 0.57 2.14
N GLY A 119 15.54 1.23 2.00
CA GLY A 119 15.75 2.27 0.99
C GLY A 119 15.12 3.64 1.30
N LEU A 120 14.44 3.82 2.44
CA LEU A 120 13.82 5.09 2.83
C LEU A 120 14.54 5.74 4.04
N PRO A 121 14.53 7.08 4.16
CA PRO A 121 15.02 7.74 5.36
C PRO A 121 14.17 7.38 6.58
N THR A 122 14.79 7.33 7.77
CA THR A 122 14.10 7.07 9.04
C THR A 122 12.89 7.98 9.23
N ARG A 123 11.77 7.41 9.68
CA ARG A 123 10.60 8.15 10.13
C ARG A 123 10.53 8.12 11.66
N TYR A 124 10.02 9.19 12.25
CA TYR A 124 9.94 9.38 13.69
C TYR A 124 8.47 9.43 14.06
N TYR A 125 7.99 8.42 14.76
CA TYR A 125 6.64 8.39 15.28
C TYR A 125 6.65 8.87 16.72
N ILE A 126 5.87 9.90 16.99
CA ILE A 126 5.87 10.67 18.24
C ILE A 126 4.52 10.45 18.95
N PRO A 127 4.53 10.18 20.27
CA PRO A 127 3.29 10.15 21.04
C PRO A 127 2.53 11.47 20.92
N LYS A 128 1.22 11.41 20.65
CA LYS A 128 0.37 12.62 20.52
C LYS A 128 0.45 13.56 21.72
N LEU A 129 0.77 13.05 22.92
CA LEU A 129 0.99 13.86 24.13
C LEU A 129 2.21 14.78 24.06
N ASP A 130 3.18 14.46 23.21
CA ASP A 130 4.41 15.22 22.99
C ASP A 130 4.30 16.13 21.75
N VAL A 131 3.10 16.21 21.16
CA VAL A 131 2.77 17.01 19.97
C VAL A 131 1.76 18.10 20.37
N ARG A 132 1.92 19.30 19.82
CA ARG A 132 0.96 20.41 19.92
C ARG A 132 -0.28 20.13 19.07
N MET A 133 -1.10 19.20 19.53
CA MET A 133 -2.33 18.77 18.85
C MET A 133 -3.32 19.92 18.65
N ASP A 134 -3.26 20.96 19.47
CA ASP A 134 -4.07 22.18 19.33
C ASP A 134 -3.76 22.98 18.05
N LEU A 135 -2.61 22.73 17.42
CA LEU A 135 -2.23 23.30 16.13
C LEU A 135 -2.59 22.40 14.94
N LEU A 136 -3.11 21.20 15.19
CA LEU A 136 -3.38 20.20 14.16
C LEU A 136 -4.88 20.00 13.95
N HIS A 137 -5.29 19.90 12.69
CA HIS A 137 -6.65 19.59 12.29
C HIS A 137 -6.66 18.33 11.42
N GLU A 138 -7.44 17.33 11.81
CA GLU A 138 -7.60 16.11 11.02
C GLU A 138 -8.22 16.44 9.66
N THR A 139 -7.79 15.72 8.62
CA THR A 139 -8.32 15.85 7.27
C THR A 139 -8.98 14.54 6.83
N ASP A 140 -9.81 14.62 5.79
CA ASP A 140 -10.40 13.43 5.16
C ASP A 140 -9.37 12.63 4.33
N THR A 141 -8.11 13.08 4.26
CA THR A 141 -7.07 12.40 3.48
C THR A 141 -6.69 11.09 4.17
N VAL A 142 -6.80 9.99 3.41
CA VAL A 142 -6.31 8.66 3.81
C VAL A 142 -5.40 8.14 2.72
N THR A 143 -4.27 7.53 3.11
CA THR A 143 -3.44 6.75 2.19
C THR A 143 -3.28 5.33 2.70
N HIS A 144 -3.12 4.39 1.77
CA HIS A 144 -3.04 2.98 2.10
C HIS A 144 -1.62 2.47 1.82
N CYS A 145 -1.04 1.74 2.76
CA CYS A 145 0.29 1.15 2.64
C CYS A 145 0.24 -0.35 2.96
N PRO A 146 0.70 -1.24 2.08
CA PRO A 146 0.63 -2.69 2.31
C PRO A 146 1.46 -3.15 3.52
N TYR A 147 2.42 -2.33 3.97
CA TYR A 147 3.32 -2.64 5.09
C TYR A 147 2.91 -1.98 6.41
N LYS A 148 1.93 -1.08 6.41
CA LYS A 148 1.62 -0.26 7.58
C LYS A 148 0.13 -0.09 7.85
N GLY A 149 -0.74 -0.34 6.86
CA GLY A 149 -2.18 -0.12 6.98
C GLY A 149 -2.60 1.23 6.43
N ASP A 150 -3.64 1.79 7.02
CA ASP A 150 -4.26 3.05 6.62
C ASP A 150 -3.66 4.21 7.40
N ALA A 151 -3.11 5.18 6.69
CA ALA A 151 -2.63 6.42 7.25
C ALA A 151 -3.72 7.48 7.20
N SER A 152 -4.06 8.07 8.33
CA SER A 152 -4.86 9.30 8.44
C SER A 152 -3.92 10.50 8.48
N TYR A 153 -4.41 11.68 8.09
CA TYR A 153 -3.58 12.90 8.00
C TYR A 153 -4.14 14.06 8.82
N TRP A 154 -3.25 14.95 9.22
CA TRP A 154 -3.58 16.23 9.86
C TRP A 154 -2.86 17.37 9.16
N SER A 155 -3.57 18.48 8.99
CA SER A 155 -2.99 19.74 8.57
C SER A 155 -2.54 20.56 9.77
N LEU A 156 -1.40 21.24 9.64
CA LEU A 156 -0.86 22.12 10.67
C LEU A 156 -1.29 23.57 10.39
N GLN A 157 -1.86 24.23 11.40
CA GLN A 157 -2.23 25.64 11.37
C GLN A 157 -1.27 26.47 12.21
N LEU A 158 -0.59 27.45 11.59
CA LEU A 158 0.29 28.41 12.26
C LEU A 158 -0.07 29.84 11.84
N GLY A 159 -0.78 30.55 12.72
CA GLY A 159 -1.32 31.86 12.40
C GLY A 159 -2.24 31.77 11.18
N ASP A 160 -1.93 32.51 10.11
CA ASP A 160 -2.67 32.50 8.85
C ASP A 160 -2.19 31.44 7.85
N LYS A 161 -1.16 30.65 8.18
CA LYS A 161 -0.61 29.61 7.29
C LYS A 161 -1.17 28.23 7.64
N THR A 162 -1.57 27.50 6.61
CA THR A 162 -1.96 26.08 6.71
C THR A 162 -0.99 25.22 5.91
N TYR A 163 -0.40 24.22 6.57
CA TYR A 163 0.38 23.17 5.93
C TYR A 163 -0.52 21.95 5.79
N LYS A 164 -0.99 21.72 4.57
CA LYS A 164 -1.93 20.63 4.27
C LYS A 164 -1.26 19.27 4.47
N ASP A 165 -1.97 18.34 5.10
CA ASP A 165 -1.59 16.92 5.26
C ASP A 165 -0.13 16.77 5.74
N PHE A 166 0.23 17.57 6.74
CA PHE A 166 1.61 17.79 7.18
C PHE A 166 2.15 16.64 8.05
N VAL A 167 1.30 16.03 8.85
CA VAL A 167 1.62 14.84 9.64
C VAL A 167 0.60 13.73 9.35
N TRP A 168 1.00 12.49 9.57
CA TRP A 168 0.13 11.33 9.42
C TRP A 168 0.25 10.41 10.62
N SER A 169 -0.68 9.49 10.76
CA SER A 169 -0.72 8.49 11.82
C SER A 169 -1.21 7.22 11.20
N TYR A 170 -0.82 6.09 11.78
CA TYR A 170 -1.50 4.82 11.55
C TYR A 170 -2.36 4.54 12.79
N PRO A 171 -3.66 4.89 12.81
CA PRO A 171 -4.49 4.69 14.00
C PRO A 171 -4.71 3.21 14.33
N ARG A 172 -4.63 2.35 13.31
CA ARG A 172 -4.75 0.89 13.39
C ARG A 172 -3.79 0.29 12.34
N PRO A 173 -2.49 0.18 12.65
CA PRO A 173 -1.54 -0.41 11.72
C PRO A 173 -1.80 -1.92 11.58
N ILE A 174 -1.17 -2.53 10.58
CA ILE A 174 -1.19 -4.00 10.45
C ILE A 174 -0.48 -4.67 11.65
N PRO A 175 -0.83 -5.92 11.99
CA PRO A 175 -0.28 -6.63 13.15
C PRO A 175 1.25 -6.74 13.20
N GLU A 176 1.92 -6.66 12.05
CA GLU A 176 3.36 -6.75 11.90
C GLU A 176 4.08 -5.46 12.36
N ILE A 177 3.38 -4.33 12.46
CA ILE A 177 3.97 -3.04 12.84
C ILE A 177 3.21 -2.31 13.97
N PRO A 178 2.94 -2.97 15.10
CA PRO A 178 2.00 -2.46 16.09
C PRO A 178 2.52 -1.23 16.84
N LYS A 179 3.84 -1.03 16.92
CA LYS A 179 4.45 0.00 17.78
C LYS A 179 4.20 1.45 17.34
N ILE A 180 3.69 1.66 16.12
CA ILE A 180 3.36 3.00 15.60
C ILE A 180 1.87 3.32 15.73
N GLU A 181 1.09 2.43 16.35
CA GLU A 181 -0.34 2.63 16.54
C GLU A 181 -0.62 3.96 17.24
N ASN A 182 -1.47 4.77 16.60
CA ASN A 182 -1.91 6.08 17.09
C ASN A 182 -0.81 7.11 17.40
N LEU A 183 0.41 6.91 16.89
CA LEU A 183 1.49 7.90 16.92
C LEU A 183 1.44 8.81 15.69
N LEU A 184 2.06 9.99 15.74
CA LEU A 184 2.18 10.95 14.62
C LEU A 184 3.59 11.02 14.05
#